data_AF-A0A960K9E7-F1
#
_entry.id   AF-A0A960K9E7-F1
#
_cell.length_a   1.000
_cell.length_b   1.000
_cell.length_c   1.000
_cell.angle_alpha   90.00
_cell.angle_beta   90.00
_cell.angle_gamma   90.00
#
_symmetry.space_group_name_H-M   'P 1'
#
loop_
_entity.id
_entity.type
_entity.pdbx_description
1 polymer ?
#
loop_
_entity_poly.entity_id
_entity_poly.type
_entity_poly.pdbx_seq_one_letter_code
_entity_poly.pdbx_strand_id
1 'polypeptide(L)'
;MDAQGSHDEDLDSDGQIDATISVTSRQTHHEGAHPGDDLEVTTVEEVDLDGDGHADLVATTVTTYLDLDGDGEIDEIHETTTTRTDVDGDGVVDIVDIVATTSRDLHHDGHFEVVDQWEATGVDLDGDGTIDADEIVVDHVSAHTHEDPPEADPEP
;
A
#
# COMPACT_ATOMS: atom_id res chain seq x y z
N MET A 1 -0.21 20.33 4.18
CA MET A 1 -0.16 20.81 2.78
C MET A 1 -0.44 19.62 1.88
N ASP A 2 -1.15 19.83 0.78
CA ASP A 2 -1.47 18.75 -0.15
C ASP A 2 -0.66 18.93 -1.43
N ALA A 3 -0.07 17.85 -1.95
CA ALA A 3 0.65 17.83 -3.22
C ALA A 3 0.06 16.76 -4.14
N GLN A 4 0.01 17.03 -5.43
CA GLN A 4 -0.55 16.14 -6.44
C GLN A 4 0.32 16.12 -7.68
N GLY A 5 0.47 14.95 -8.29
CA GLY A 5 1.14 14.75 -9.58
C GLY A 5 0.50 13.59 -10.33
N SER A 6 0.63 13.61 -11.66
CA SER A 6 0.25 12.48 -12.51
C SER A 6 1.28 12.24 -13.60
N HIS A 7 1.38 11.00 -14.05
CA HIS A 7 2.26 10.55 -15.13
C HIS A 7 1.50 9.57 -16.02
N ASP A 8 1.60 9.75 -17.33
CA ASP A 8 0.95 8.92 -18.34
C ASP A 8 2.02 8.16 -19.14
N GLU A 9 1.82 6.86 -19.35
CA GLU A 9 2.71 5.97 -20.10
C GLU A 9 2.00 5.37 -21.33
N ASP A 10 2.72 5.34 -22.45
CA ASP A 10 2.38 4.65 -23.70
C ASP A 10 3.37 3.47 -23.80
N LEU A 11 2.95 2.31 -23.30
CA LEU A 11 3.76 1.10 -23.11
C LEU A 11 4.05 0.41 -24.45
N ASP A 12 3.12 0.46 -25.39
CA ASP A 12 3.24 -0.22 -26.68
C ASP A 12 3.66 0.69 -27.86
N SER A 13 3.72 2.00 -27.62
CA SER A 13 4.07 3.05 -28.60
C SER A 13 3.08 3.19 -29.77
N ASP A 14 1.81 2.85 -29.58
CA ASP A 14 0.75 3.06 -30.57
C ASP A 14 0.21 4.51 -30.58
N GLY A 15 0.54 5.29 -29.55
CA GLY A 15 0.14 6.69 -29.35
C GLY A 15 -1.14 6.89 -28.52
N GLN A 16 -1.68 5.83 -27.94
CA GLN A 16 -2.67 5.85 -26.86
C GLN A 16 -1.95 5.77 -25.50
N ILE A 17 -2.66 6.09 -24.43
CA ILE A 17 -2.12 6.00 -23.07
C ILE A 17 -2.58 4.67 -22.51
N ASP A 18 -1.62 3.80 -22.21
CA ASP A 18 -1.88 2.47 -21.67
C ASP A 18 -1.92 2.51 -20.14
N ALA A 19 -1.23 3.47 -19.50
CA ALA A 19 -1.23 3.59 -18.06
C ALA A 19 -1.20 5.04 -17.57
N THR A 20 -1.93 5.31 -16.49
CA THR A 20 -1.87 6.58 -15.76
C THR A 20 -1.59 6.32 -14.28
N ILE A 21 -0.54 6.97 -13.77
CA ILE A 21 -0.16 6.95 -12.36
C ILE A 21 -0.43 8.32 -11.75
N SER A 22 -1.28 8.39 -10.73
CA SER A 22 -1.56 9.60 -9.97
C SER A 22 -1.08 9.46 -8.54
N VAL A 23 -0.37 10.47 -8.03
CA VAL A 23 0.11 10.53 -6.64
C VAL A 23 -0.49 11.75 -5.97
N THR A 24 -1.11 11.55 -4.82
CA THR A 24 -1.59 12.62 -3.93
C THR A 24 -0.99 12.43 -2.56
N SER A 25 -0.48 13.49 -1.94
CA SER A 25 -0.06 13.46 -0.55
C SER A 25 -0.77 14.54 0.25
N ARG A 26 -1.06 14.25 1.52
CA ARG A 26 -1.69 15.16 2.47
C ARG A 26 -1.11 15.00 3.86
N GLN A 27 -0.90 16.11 4.55
CA GLN A 27 -0.59 16.08 5.99
C GLN A 27 -1.89 15.90 6.78
N THR A 28 -1.93 14.99 7.73
CA THR A 28 -3.16 14.63 8.43
C THR A 28 -3.31 15.32 9.80
N HIS A 29 -2.26 15.94 10.36
CA HIS A 29 -2.33 16.77 11.57
C HIS A 29 -2.31 18.28 11.28
N HIS A 30 -3.22 19.02 11.92
CA HIS A 30 -3.56 20.39 11.52
C HIS A 30 -3.53 21.39 12.69
N GLU A 31 -2.35 21.68 13.27
CA GLU A 31 -1.99 23.01 13.80
C GLU A 31 -0.49 23.07 14.16
N GLY A 32 0.30 23.83 13.38
CA GLY A 32 1.71 24.10 13.69
C GLY A 32 2.73 23.18 13.01
N ALA A 33 2.54 22.87 11.72
CA ALA A 33 3.31 21.86 11.00
C ALA A 33 4.82 21.87 11.28
N HIS A 34 5.30 20.79 11.88
CA HIS A 34 6.71 20.53 12.14
C HIS A 34 7.24 19.50 11.13
N PRO A 35 8.54 19.51 10.81
CA PRO A 35 9.16 18.36 10.14
C PRO A 35 8.91 17.11 11.01
N GLY A 36 8.17 16.13 10.52
CA GLY A 36 7.71 14.96 11.29
C GLY A 36 6.23 14.65 11.17
N ASP A 37 5.37 15.65 10.92
CA ASP A 37 3.92 15.44 10.98
C ASP A 37 3.42 14.26 10.13
N ASP A 38 2.38 13.58 10.65
CA ASP A 38 1.66 12.52 9.97
C ASP A 38 1.39 12.84 8.49
N LEU A 39 1.81 11.92 7.61
CA LEU A 39 1.71 12.07 6.16
C LEU A 39 0.97 10.89 5.58
N GLU A 40 -0.07 11.15 4.80
CA GLU A 40 -0.69 10.14 3.93
C GLU A 40 -0.30 10.40 2.48
N VAL A 41 0.13 9.35 1.78
CA VAL A 41 0.42 9.33 0.35
C VAL A 41 -0.48 8.27 -0.29
N THR A 42 -1.25 8.69 -1.28
CA THR A 42 -2.08 7.81 -2.11
C THR A 42 -1.53 7.81 -3.52
N THR A 43 -1.17 6.63 -4.01
CA THR A 43 -0.82 6.37 -5.40
C THR A 43 -1.92 5.54 -6.04
N VAL A 44 -2.39 5.96 -7.21
CA VAL A 44 -3.34 5.23 -8.03
C VAL A 44 -2.67 4.95 -9.37
N GLU A 45 -2.68 3.70 -9.81
CA GLU A 45 -2.23 3.26 -11.12
C GLU A 45 -3.42 2.62 -11.84
N GLU A 46 -3.72 3.10 -13.03
CA GLU A 46 -4.77 2.58 -13.91
C GLU A 46 -4.10 2.13 -15.20
N VAL A 47 -4.38 0.91 -15.66
CA VAL A 47 -3.80 0.31 -16.87
C VAL A 47 -4.91 -0.21 -17.77
N ASP A 48 -4.90 0.19 -19.04
CA ASP A 48 -5.75 -0.24 -20.15
C ASP A 48 -4.87 -1.03 -21.13
N LEU A 49 -5.00 -2.36 -21.16
CA LEU A 49 -4.17 -3.26 -21.96
C LEU A 49 -4.78 -3.56 -23.33
N ASP A 50 -6.09 -3.38 -23.50
CA ASP A 50 -6.80 -3.70 -24.74
C ASP A 50 -7.13 -2.45 -25.58
N GLY A 51 -6.94 -1.26 -25.02
CA GLY A 51 -7.07 0.04 -25.66
C GLY A 51 -8.52 0.46 -25.87
N ASP A 52 -9.47 -0.08 -25.10
CA ASP A 52 -10.89 0.27 -25.21
C ASP A 52 -11.25 1.57 -24.46
N GLY A 53 -10.32 2.11 -23.66
CA GLY A 53 -10.47 3.31 -22.85
C GLY A 53 -10.96 3.07 -21.41
N HIS A 54 -11.10 1.81 -20.98
CA HIS A 54 -11.36 1.41 -19.60
C HIS A 54 -10.12 0.72 -19.02
N ALA A 55 -9.90 0.91 -17.72
CA ALA A 55 -8.78 0.27 -17.05
C ALA A 55 -9.10 -1.20 -16.75
N ASP A 56 -8.30 -2.10 -17.32
CA ASP A 56 -8.27 -3.52 -16.99
C ASP A 56 -7.69 -3.77 -15.60
N LEU A 57 -6.75 -2.92 -15.17
CA LEU A 57 -6.12 -2.99 -13.87
C LEU A 57 -6.16 -1.65 -13.17
N VAL A 58 -6.59 -1.66 -11.91
CA VAL A 58 -6.51 -0.49 -11.02
C VAL A 58 -5.83 -0.90 -9.72
N ALA A 59 -4.66 -0.35 -9.46
CA ALA A 59 -3.95 -0.48 -8.20
C ALA A 59 -4.02 0.84 -7.42
N THR A 60 -4.37 0.76 -6.14
CA THR A 60 -4.36 1.92 -5.22
C THR A 60 -3.51 1.57 -4.00
N THR A 61 -2.41 2.28 -3.81
CA THR A 61 -1.57 2.19 -2.61
C THR A 61 -1.79 3.41 -1.75
N VAL A 62 -2.16 3.20 -0.48
CA VAL A 62 -2.23 4.25 0.54
C VAL A 62 -1.17 3.96 1.59
N THR A 63 -0.22 4.88 1.76
CA THR A 63 0.84 4.81 2.77
C THR A 63 0.67 5.96 3.76
N THR A 64 0.54 5.64 5.05
CA THR A 64 0.49 6.59 6.16
C THR A 64 1.75 6.46 6.99
N TYR A 65 2.47 7.57 7.14
CA TYR A 65 3.63 7.72 8.02
C TYR A 65 3.17 8.47 9.28
N LEU A 66 3.53 7.97 10.45
CA LEU A 66 3.08 8.48 11.74
C LEU A 66 4.27 8.82 12.62
N ASP A 67 4.27 10.03 13.17
CA ASP A 67 5.17 10.52 14.23
C ASP A 67 4.32 10.65 15.50
N LEU A 68 4.28 9.58 16.29
CA LEU A 68 3.38 9.44 17.43
C LEU A 68 3.85 10.24 18.64
N ASP A 69 5.16 10.47 18.77
CA ASP A 69 5.75 11.21 19.88
C ASP A 69 6.12 12.67 19.57
N GLY A 70 6.11 13.05 18.29
CA GLY A 70 6.30 14.41 17.78
C GLY A 70 7.76 14.86 17.76
N ASP A 71 8.71 13.94 17.73
CA ASP A 71 10.14 14.24 17.73
C ASP A 71 10.74 14.52 16.33
N GLY A 72 9.95 14.26 15.28
CA GLY A 72 10.34 14.48 13.89
C GLY A 72 10.73 13.21 13.13
N GLU A 73 10.85 12.07 13.80
CA GLU A 73 11.10 10.76 13.21
C GLU A 73 9.79 9.96 13.05
N ILE A 74 9.81 8.91 12.22
CA ILE A 74 8.62 8.09 11.96
C ILE A 74 8.62 6.87 12.87
N ASP A 75 7.60 6.77 13.71
CA ASP A 75 7.38 5.65 14.63
C ASP A 75 6.67 4.49 13.92
N GLU A 76 5.72 4.79 13.03
CA GLU A 76 4.86 3.77 12.44
C GLU A 76 4.52 4.08 10.98
N ILE A 77 4.52 3.03 10.15
CA ILE A 77 4.07 3.09 8.76
C ILE A 77 2.95 2.09 8.55
N HIS A 78 1.82 2.56 8.01
CA HIS A 78 0.75 1.72 7.50
C HIS A 78 0.70 1.84 5.98
N GLU A 79 0.83 0.73 5.27
CA GLU A 79 0.67 0.68 3.83
C GLU A 79 -0.48 -0.27 3.48
N THR A 80 -1.34 0.11 2.55
CA THR A 80 -2.36 -0.77 1.99
C THR A 80 -2.40 -0.61 0.48
N THR A 81 -2.11 -1.68 -0.24
CA THR A 81 -2.27 -1.77 -1.69
C THR A 81 -3.50 -2.59 -2.00
N THR A 82 -4.42 -2.05 -2.78
CA THR A 82 -5.57 -2.76 -3.35
C THR A 82 -5.42 -2.80 -4.85
N THR A 83 -5.33 -3.99 -5.44
CA THR A 83 -5.31 -4.21 -6.88
C THR A 83 -6.63 -4.83 -7.30
N ARG A 84 -7.22 -4.32 -8.37
CA ARG A 84 -8.42 -4.86 -9.00
C ARG A 84 -8.07 -5.17 -10.45
N THR A 85 -8.50 -6.32 -10.93
CA THR A 85 -8.23 -6.76 -12.30
C THR A 85 -9.50 -7.30 -12.94
N ASP A 86 -9.81 -6.77 -14.12
CA ASP A 86 -10.76 -7.31 -15.09
C ASP A 86 -9.91 -8.07 -16.13
N VAL A 87 -10.02 -9.39 -16.13
CA VAL A 87 -9.18 -10.28 -16.94
C VAL A 87 -9.78 -10.50 -18.33
N ASP A 88 -11.11 -10.41 -18.45
CA ASP A 88 -11.81 -10.69 -19.70
C ASP A 88 -12.33 -9.43 -20.43
N GLY A 89 -12.19 -8.26 -19.82
CA GLY A 89 -12.46 -6.94 -20.40
C GLY A 89 -13.95 -6.63 -20.53
N ASP A 90 -14.79 -7.25 -19.69
CA ASP A 90 -16.24 -7.03 -19.73
C ASP A 90 -16.74 -5.86 -18.87
N GLY A 91 -15.83 -5.24 -18.11
CA GLY A 91 -16.04 -4.14 -17.18
C GLY A 91 -16.37 -4.59 -15.75
N VAL A 92 -16.30 -5.89 -15.46
CA VAL A 92 -16.50 -6.48 -14.13
C VAL A 92 -15.16 -6.97 -13.57
N VAL A 93 -14.94 -6.74 -12.28
CA VAL A 93 -13.68 -7.12 -11.63
C VAL A 93 -13.70 -8.62 -11.32
N ASP A 94 -12.75 -9.35 -11.88
CA ASP A 94 -12.54 -10.78 -11.64
C ASP A 94 -11.67 -11.04 -10.40
N ILE A 95 -10.66 -10.20 -10.17
CA ILE A 95 -9.65 -10.42 -9.13
C ILE A 95 -9.50 -9.19 -8.27
N VAL A 96 -9.46 -9.38 -6.95
CA VAL A 96 -9.11 -8.34 -5.99
C VAL A 96 -8.02 -8.85 -5.06
N ASP A 97 -6.87 -8.18 -5.09
CA ASP A 97 -5.77 -8.40 -4.16
C ASP A 97 -5.64 -7.22 -3.19
N ILE A 98 -5.51 -7.51 -1.90
CA ILE A 98 -5.29 -6.51 -0.86
C ILE A 98 -4.07 -6.93 -0.04
N VAL A 99 -3.04 -6.10 -0.03
CA VAL A 99 -1.88 -6.26 0.85
C VAL A 99 -1.86 -5.11 1.83
N ALA A 100 -1.89 -5.41 3.12
CA ALA A 100 -1.79 -4.42 4.19
C ALA A 100 -0.57 -4.70 5.07
N THR A 101 0.34 -3.72 5.16
CA THR A 101 1.59 -3.82 5.92
C THR A 101 1.60 -2.78 7.03
N THR A 102 2.01 -3.19 8.23
CA THR A 102 2.26 -2.30 9.37
C THR A 102 3.69 -2.49 9.85
N SER A 103 4.46 -1.41 9.88
CA SER A 103 5.85 -1.39 10.35
C SER A 103 5.98 -0.45 11.55
N ARG A 104 6.65 -0.88 12.63
CA ARG A 104 6.79 -0.10 13.87
C ARG A 104 8.24 -0.06 14.37
N ASP A 105 8.73 1.15 14.64
CA ASP A 105 9.99 1.44 15.31
C ASP A 105 9.66 1.63 16.80
N LEU A 106 9.93 0.60 17.59
CA LEU A 106 9.62 0.55 19.01
C LEU A 106 10.72 1.18 19.88
N HIS A 107 11.88 1.46 19.29
CA HIS A 107 13.07 1.93 20.00
C HIS A 107 13.44 3.37 19.64
N HIS A 108 12.77 3.93 18.64
CA HIS A 108 12.94 5.27 18.07
C HIS A 108 14.40 5.49 17.67
N ASP A 109 14.99 4.49 17.00
CA ASP A 109 16.37 4.53 16.53
C ASP A 109 16.49 4.61 14.99
N GLY A 110 15.35 4.68 14.29
CA GLY A 110 15.22 4.75 12.85
C GLY A 110 15.12 3.38 12.17
N HIS A 111 14.96 2.30 12.93
CA HIS A 111 14.80 0.94 12.42
C HIS A 111 13.48 0.30 12.85
N PHE A 112 12.72 -0.23 11.89
CA PHE A 112 11.49 -0.97 12.21
C PHE A 112 11.81 -2.37 12.75
N GLU A 113 11.38 -2.67 13.97
CA GLU A 113 11.56 -4.01 14.56
C GLU A 113 10.39 -4.95 14.31
N VAL A 114 9.20 -4.39 14.10
CA VAL A 114 7.98 -5.16 13.84
C VAL A 114 7.48 -4.87 12.45
N VAL A 115 7.23 -5.93 11.68
CA VAL A 115 6.54 -5.87 10.39
C VAL A 115 5.45 -6.93 10.39
N ASP A 116 4.20 -6.49 10.31
CA ASP A 116 3.01 -7.33 10.16
C ASP A 116 2.43 -7.09 8.76
N GLN A 117 2.29 -8.15 7.96
CA GLN A 117 1.71 -8.10 6.63
C GLN A 117 0.52 -9.05 6.53
N TRP A 118 -0.61 -8.53 6.09
CA TRP A 118 -1.81 -9.28 5.72
C TRP A 118 -1.97 -9.24 4.21
N GLU A 119 -2.31 -10.38 3.62
CA GLU A 119 -2.65 -10.48 2.20
C GLU A 119 -4.02 -11.16 2.07
N ALA A 120 -4.90 -10.59 1.26
CA ALA A 120 -6.19 -11.17 0.93
C ALA A 120 -6.39 -11.14 -0.58
N THR A 121 -6.61 -12.30 -1.18
CA THR A 121 -6.88 -12.48 -2.61
C THR A 121 -8.28 -13.05 -2.78
N GLY A 122 -9.13 -12.34 -3.51
CA GLY A 122 -10.43 -12.81 -3.98
C GLY A 122 -10.42 -13.00 -5.49
N VAL A 123 -11.03 -14.08 -5.99
CA VAL A 123 -11.16 -14.37 -7.42
C VAL A 123 -12.60 -14.82 -7.68
N ASP A 124 -13.33 -14.16 -8.58
CA ASP A 124 -14.64 -14.63 -9.05
C ASP A 124 -14.45 -15.91 -9.88
N LEU A 125 -14.60 -17.07 -9.24
CA LEU A 125 -14.32 -18.37 -9.85
C LEU A 125 -15.51 -18.91 -10.64
N ASP A 126 -16.72 -18.46 -10.32
CA ASP A 126 -17.95 -18.92 -10.97
C ASP A 126 -18.49 -17.95 -12.04
N GLY A 127 -17.93 -16.74 -12.11
CA GLY A 127 -18.17 -15.73 -13.13
C GLY A 127 -19.54 -15.07 -12.98
N ASP A 128 -20.05 -14.93 -11.76
CA ASP A 128 -21.34 -14.30 -11.49
C ASP A 128 -21.28 -12.78 -11.30
N GLY A 129 -20.06 -12.23 -11.29
CA GLY A 129 -19.73 -10.82 -11.14
C GLY A 129 -19.61 -10.38 -9.68
N THR A 130 -19.55 -11.32 -8.74
CA THR A 130 -19.34 -11.04 -7.32
C THR A 130 -18.31 -11.99 -6.71
N ILE A 131 -17.43 -11.45 -5.87
CA ILE A 131 -16.49 -12.27 -5.10
C ILE A 131 -17.15 -12.71 -3.79
N ASP A 132 -17.38 -14.02 -3.67
CA ASP A 132 -17.97 -14.65 -2.49
C ASP A 132 -16.93 -14.97 -1.40
N ALA A 133 -17.41 -15.23 -0.19
CA ALA A 133 -16.53 -15.45 0.96
C ALA A 133 -15.65 -16.72 0.84
N ASP A 134 -16.12 -17.76 0.14
CA ASP A 134 -15.35 -18.97 -0.14
C ASP A 134 -14.39 -18.84 -1.32
N GLU A 135 -14.44 -17.71 -2.03
CA GLU A 135 -13.52 -17.34 -3.10
C GLU A 135 -12.36 -16.47 -2.62
N ILE A 136 -12.31 -16.19 -1.31
CA ILE A 136 -11.28 -15.37 -0.67
C ILE A 136 -10.30 -16.26 0.08
N VAL A 137 -9.01 -16.02 -0.17
CA VAL A 137 -7.89 -16.58 0.60
C VAL A 137 -7.21 -15.45 1.35
N VAL A 138 -6.85 -15.70 2.62
CA VAL A 138 -6.13 -14.74 3.47
C VAL A 138 -4.86 -15.39 3.99
N ASP A 139 -3.73 -14.68 3.87
CA ASP A 139 -2.46 -15.02 4.48
C ASP A 139 -1.98 -13.89 5.41
N HIS A 140 -1.08 -14.25 6.33
CA HIS A 140 -0.53 -13.31 7.29
C HIS A 140 0.88 -13.74 7.68
N VAL A 141 1.80 -12.79 7.59
CA VAL A 141 3.19 -12.94 8.00
C VAL A 141 3.55 -11.84 8.99
N SER A 142 4.14 -12.25 10.11
CA SER A 142 4.72 -11.32 11.09
C SER A 142 6.21 -11.59 11.25
N ALA A 143 7.00 -10.53 11.23
CA ALA A 143 8.41 -10.54 11.59
C ALA A 143 8.64 -9.63 12.79
N HIS A 144 9.43 -10.12 13.75
CA HIS A 144 9.83 -9.37 14.94
C HIS A 144 11.34 -9.57 15.13
N THR A 145 12.12 -8.49 15.14
CA THR A 145 13.51 -8.55 15.58
C THR A 145 13.55 -8.30 17.07
N HIS A 146 13.94 -9.33 17.84
CA HIS A 146 14.36 -9.15 19.23
C HIS A 146 15.83 -8.74 19.21
N GLU A 147 16.14 -7.50 19.58
CA GLU A 147 17.46 -7.25 20.15
C GLU A 147 17.48 -7.92 21.53
N ASP A 148 18.01 -9.15 21.60
CA ASP A 148 18.38 -9.72 22.89
C ASP A 148 19.35 -8.72 23.55
N PRO A 149 19.07 -8.21 24.78
CA PRO A 149 20.04 -7.39 25.49
C PRO A 149 21.33 -8.21 25.62
N PRO A 150 22.52 -7.59 25.46
CA PRO A 150 23.78 -8.33 25.55
C PRO A 150 23.79 -9.11 26.86
N GLU A 151 23.99 -10.44 26.77
CA GLU A 151 24.10 -11.29 27.95
C GLU A 151 25.06 -10.61 28.93
N ALA A 152 24.55 -10.25 30.11
CA ALA A 152 25.38 -9.68 31.15
C ALA A 152 26.48 -10.69 31.45
N ASP A 153 27.71 -10.35 31.04
CA ASP A 153 28.92 -11.13 31.27
C ASP A 153 28.93 -11.52 32.76
N PRO A 154 28.96 -12.81 33.13
CA PRO A 154 28.94 -13.19 34.53
C PRO A 154 30.18 -12.60 35.21
N GLU A 155 29.98 -11.57 36.05
CA GLU A 155 31.05 -10.95 36.81
C GLU A 155 31.86 -12.00 37.60
N PRO A 156 33.20 -11.88 37.64
CA PRO A 156 34.12 -12.92 38.10
C PRO A 156 34.06 -13.26 39.60
#